data_AF-A0A383AGG5-F1
#
_entry.id   AF-A0A383AGG5-F1
#
_cell.length_a   1.000
_cell.length_b   1.000
_cell.length_c   1.000
_cell.angle_alpha   90.00
_cell.angle_beta   90.00
_cell.angle_gamma   90.00
#
_symmetry.space_group_name_H-M   'P 1'
#
loop_
_entity.id
_entity.type
_entity.pdbx_description
1 polymer ?
#
loop_
_entity_poly.entity_id
_entity_poly.type
_entity_poly.pdbx_seq_one_letter_code
_entity_poly.pdbx_strand_id
1 'polypeptide(L)'
;MVLTPQQIASIMKLRGLGWSQKEIADTIGASQQVVAYHLKKLREKSKQKGADADDIFSTALLGGLAMGAAAAGLAMLIEQLIQKE
;
A
#
# COMPACT_ATOMS: atom_id res chain seq x y z
N MET A 1 -11.33 1.81 11.39
CA MET A 1 -10.50 0.63 11.68
C MET A 1 -9.09 0.95 11.23
N VAL A 2 -8.08 0.66 12.06
CA VAL A 2 -6.67 0.79 11.67
C VAL A 2 -6.25 -0.49 10.98
N LEU A 3 -5.77 -0.41 9.74
CA LEU A 3 -5.25 -1.56 9.00
C LEU A 3 -3.76 -1.72 9.26
N THR A 4 -3.30 -2.98 9.30
CA THR A 4 -1.88 -3.29 9.36
C THR A 4 -1.18 -2.87 8.06
N PRO A 5 0.15 -2.64 8.12
CA PRO A 5 0.92 -2.38 6.92
C PRO A 5 0.72 -3.42 5.81
N GLN A 6 0.69 -4.69 6.18
CA GLN A 6 0.49 -5.82 5.28
C GLN A 6 -0.88 -5.78 4.62
N GLN A 7 -1.94 -5.41 5.34
CA GLN A 7 -3.28 -5.25 4.77
C GLN A 7 -3.34 -4.10 3.76
N ILE A 8 -2.64 -2.99 4.00
CA ILE A 8 -2.55 -1.88 3.06
C ILE A 8 -1.80 -2.30 1.78
N ALA A 9 -0.70 -3.04 1.90
CA ALA A 9 0.00 -3.62 0.75
C ALA A 9 -0.90 -4.57 -0.06
N SER A 10 -1.67 -5.42 0.63
CA SER A 10 -2.65 -6.31 0.01
C SER A 10 -3.75 -5.54 -0.75
N ILE A 11 -4.29 -4.45 -0.18
CA ILE A 11 -5.27 -3.59 -0.88
C ILE A 11 -4.70 -3.08 -2.19
N MET A 12 -3.47 -2.55 -2.17
CA MET A 12 -2.83 -1.97 -3.34
C MET A 12 -2.55 -3.02 -4.41
N LYS A 13 -1.99 -4.18 -4.00
CA LYS A 13 -1.70 -5.30 -4.90
C LYS A 13 -2.97 -5.84 -5.57
N LEU A 14 -3.99 -6.18 -4.78
CA LEU A 14 -5.23 -6.76 -5.31
C LEU A 14 -5.99 -5.76 -6.20
N ARG A 15 -5.99 -4.47 -5.83
CA ARG A 15 -6.59 -3.44 -6.67
C ARG A 15 -5.87 -3.27 -8.01
N GLY A 16 -4.53 -3.34 -8.01
CA GLY A 16 -3.72 -3.33 -9.23
C GLY A 16 -3.98 -4.54 -10.15
N LEU A 17 -4.37 -5.68 -9.56
CA LEU A 17 -4.78 -6.89 -10.28
C LEU A 17 -6.24 -6.85 -10.77
N GLY A 18 -6.96 -5.74 -10.57
CA GLY A 18 -8.33 -5.57 -11.06
C GLY A 18 -9.44 -6.06 -10.12
N TRP A 19 -9.10 -6.49 -8.90
CA TRP A 19 -10.10 -6.96 -7.94
C TRP A 19 -11.06 -5.83 -7.52
N SER A 20 -12.31 -6.19 -7.25
CA SER A 20 -13.30 -5.27 -6.71
C SER A 20 -13.03 -4.94 -5.25
N GLN A 21 -13.49 -3.78 -4.79
CA GLN A 21 -13.32 -3.39 -3.38
C GLN A 21 -14.01 -4.35 -2.41
N LYS A 22 -15.08 -5.01 -2.86
CA LYS A 22 -15.79 -6.02 -2.08
C LYS A 22 -14.93 -7.27 -1.91
N GLU A 23 -14.38 -7.82 -2.99
CA GLU A 23 -13.49 -8.99 -2.93
C GLU A 23 -12.23 -8.71 -2.08
N ILE A 24 -11.68 -7.50 -2.18
CA ILE A 24 -10.54 -7.08 -1.35
C ILE A 24 -10.94 -7.04 0.13
N ALA A 25 -12.10 -6.45 0.45
CA ALA A 25 -12.60 -6.34 1.81
C ALA A 25 -12.83 -7.73 2.44
N ASP A 26 -13.47 -8.62 1.69
CA ASP A 26 -13.70 -10.01 2.10
C ASP A 26 -12.37 -10.76 2.32
N THR A 27 -11.36 -10.52 1.46
CA THR A 27 -10.04 -11.16 1.55
C THR A 27 -9.26 -10.74 2.79
N ILE A 28 -9.31 -9.47 3.17
CA ILE A 28 -8.50 -8.93 4.27
C ILE A 28 -9.24 -8.82 5.60
N GLY A 29 -10.51 -9.25 5.64
CA GLY A 29 -11.36 -9.17 6.83
C GLY A 29 -11.70 -7.73 7.23
N ALA A 30 -11.95 -6.86 6.25
CA ALA A 30 -12.30 -5.45 6.46
C ALA A 30 -13.64 -5.11 5.80
N SER A 31 -14.16 -3.90 6.05
CA SER A 31 -15.32 -3.42 5.32
C SER A 31 -14.93 -2.78 3.98
N GLN A 32 -15.83 -2.85 3.00
CA GLN A 32 -15.63 -2.21 1.69
C GLN A 32 -15.37 -0.69 1.83
N GLN A 33 -16.02 -0.03 2.79
CA GLN A 33 -15.82 1.39 3.06
C GLN A 33 -14.40 1.70 3.55
N VAL A 34 -13.82 0.83 4.38
CA VAL A 34 -12.42 0.94 4.83
C VAL A 34 -11.47 0.79 3.66
N VAL A 35 -11.69 -0.19 2.78
CA VAL A 35 -10.89 -0.36 1.55
C VAL A 35 -10.99 0.88 0.65
N ALA A 36 -12.20 1.42 0.44
CA ALA A 36 -12.41 2.62 -0.36
C ALA A 36 -11.67 3.84 0.19
N TYR A 37 -11.69 4.03 1.51
CA TYR A 37 -10.95 5.09 2.19
C TYR A 37 -9.43 4.97 1.95
N HIS A 38 -8.86 3.80 2.14
CA HIS A 38 -7.42 3.59 1.95
C HIS A 38 -7.00 3.75 0.47
N LEU A 39 -7.81 3.27 -0.47
CA LEU A 39 -7.58 3.50 -1.91
C LEU A 39 -7.62 4.99 -2.27
N LYS A 40 -8.54 5.75 -1.68
CA LYS A 40 -8.60 7.22 -1.86
C LYS A 40 -7.33 7.87 -1.33
N LYS A 41 -6.88 7.53 -0.12
CA LYS A 41 -5.64 8.07 0.49
C LYS A 41 -4.40 7.72 -0.34
N LEU A 42 -4.31 6.48 -0.86
CA LEU A 42 -3.23 6.05 -1.76
C LEU A 42 -3.21 6.88 -3.06
N ARG A 43 -4.38 7.11 -3.68
CA ARG A 43 -4.51 7.93 -4.89
C ARG A 43 -4.17 9.40 -4.65
N GLU A 44 -4.55 9.96 -3.51
CA GLU A 44 -4.21 11.34 -3.16
C GLU A 44 -2.70 11.50 -2.95
N LYS A 45 -2.07 10.53 -2.26
CA LYS A 45 -0.63 10.53 -2.05
C LYS A 45 0.17 10.34 -3.34
N SER A 46 -0.29 9.49 -4.27
CA SER A 46 0.37 9.36 -5.57
C SER A 46 0.30 10.64 -6.39
N LYS A 47 -0.82 11.37 -6.33
CA LYS A 47 -0.94 12.69 -6.95
C LYS A 47 -0.06 13.76 -6.29
N GLN A 48 0.08 13.72 -4.97
CA GLN A 48 0.90 14.70 -4.22
C GLN A 48 2.40 14.48 -4.38
N LYS A 49 2.85 13.22 -4.54
CA LYS A 49 4.27 12.88 -4.67
C LYS A 49 4.80 12.90 -6.11
N GLY A 50 3.96 13.17 -7.12
CA GLY A 50 4.38 13.13 -8.53
C GLY A 50 4.76 11.72 -9.00
N ALA A 51 5.23 11.60 -10.26
CA ALA A 51 5.61 10.34 -10.91
C ALA A 51 6.75 9.56 -10.21
N ASP A 52 7.33 10.11 -9.13
CA ASP A 52 8.35 9.48 -8.29
C ASP A 52 7.81 8.41 -7.32
N ALA A 53 6.48 8.19 -7.27
CA ALA A 53 5.90 7.13 -6.45
C ALA A 53 6.28 5.72 -6.95
N ASP A 54 6.38 5.54 -8.27
CA ASP A 54 6.84 4.29 -8.88
C ASP A 54 8.33 4.06 -8.64
N ASP A 55 9.13 5.14 -8.63
CA ASP A 55 10.57 5.08 -8.35
C ASP A 55 10.87 4.83 -6.88
N ILE A 56 10.11 5.41 -5.93
CA ILE A 56 10.32 5.12 -4.50
C ILE A 56 9.84 3.71 -4.15
N PHE A 57 8.73 3.24 -4.74
CA PHE A 57 8.27 1.87 -4.55
C PHE A 57 9.24 0.86 -5.15
N SER A 58 9.68 1.09 -6.39
CA SER A 58 10.66 0.23 -7.06
C SER A 58 12.02 0.30 -6.39
N THR A 59 12.48 1.46 -5.92
CA THR A 59 13.76 1.59 -5.22
C THR A 59 13.71 1.01 -3.80
N ALA A 60 12.59 1.12 -3.08
CA ALA A 60 12.43 0.46 -1.79
C ALA A 60 12.28 -1.06 -1.93
N LEU A 61 11.60 -1.53 -2.98
CA LEU A 61 11.45 -2.94 -3.30
C LEU A 61 12.78 -3.54 -3.80
N LEU A 62 13.47 -2.88 -4.74
CA LEU A 62 14.77 -3.27 -5.28
C LEU A 62 15.90 -3.11 -4.25
N GLY A 63 15.88 -2.06 -3.43
CA GLY A 63 16.80 -1.88 -2.30
C GLY A 63 16.58 -2.92 -1.21
N GLY A 64 15.33 -3.32 -0.95
CA GLY A 64 15.00 -4.44 -0.07
C GLY A 64 15.40 -5.80 -0.64
N LEU A 65 15.30 -5.99 -1.96
CA LEU A 65 15.75 -7.20 -2.66
C LEU A 65 17.28 -7.32 -2.72
N ALA A 66 17.99 -6.22 -2.94
CA ALA A 66 19.45 -6.19 -3.01
C ALA A 66 20.13 -6.47 -1.65
N MET A 67 19.45 -6.19 -0.53
CA MET A 67 19.93 -6.49 0.83
C MET A 67 19.33 -7.78 1.44
N GLY A 68 18.57 -8.57 0.67
CA GLY A 68 17.98 -9.83 1.15
C GLY A 68 16.81 -9.68 2.14
N ALA A 69 16.28 -8.48 2.33
CA ALA A 69 15.22 -8.16 3.29
C ALA A 69 14.02 -7.48 2.58
N ALA A 70 13.40 -8.18 1.63
CA ALA A 70 12.25 -7.68 0.87
C ALA A 70 11.06 -7.22 1.76
N ALA A 71 10.95 -7.74 2.99
CA ALA A 71 9.92 -7.36 3.94
C ALA A 71 10.16 -6.01 4.63
N ALA A 72 11.42 -5.59 4.81
CA ALA A 72 11.75 -4.35 5.53
C ALA A 72 11.48 -3.09 4.69
N GLY A 73 11.78 -3.13 3.38
CA GLY A 73 11.54 -1.99 2.47
C GLY A 73 10.05 -1.64 2.32
N LEU A 74 9.19 -2.66 2.23
CA LEU A 74 7.72 -2.47 2.25
C LEU A 74 7.24 -1.94 3.59
N ALA A 75 7.75 -2.47 4.72
CA ALA A 75 7.38 -2.00 6.05
C ALA A 75 7.75 -0.53 6.26
N MET A 76 8.95 -0.09 5.87
CA MET A 76 9.38 1.31 5.98
C MET A 76 8.55 2.26 5.12
N LEU A 77 8.17 1.85 3.91
CA LEU A 77 7.31 2.66 3.04
C LEU A 77 5.93 2.81 3.67
N ILE A 78 5.38 1.72 4.21
CA ILE A 78 4.07 1.76 4.85
C ILE A 78 4.12 2.53 6.17
N GLU A 79 5.21 2.44 6.93
CA GLU A 79 5.43 3.22 8.14
C GLU A 79 5.54 4.72 7.84
N GLN A 80 6.25 5.12 6.77
CA GLN A 80 6.22 6.52 6.27
C GLN A 80 4.82 6.95 5.80
N LEU A 81 3.99 6.02 5.33
CA LEU A 81 2.61 6.32 4.96
C LEU A 81 1.69 6.43 6.18
N ILE A 82 2.03 5.83 7.32
CA ILE A 82 1.26 5.85 8.57
C ILE A 82 1.69 7.01 9.49
N GLN A 83 2.98 7.34 9.56
CA GLN A 83 3.58 8.32 10.48
C GLN A 83 3.35 9.81 10.10
N LYS A 84 2.64 10.11 9.00
CA LYS A 84 2.33 11.49 8.59
C LYS A 84 0.87 11.85 8.88
N GLU A 85 0.48 11.74 10.15
CA GLU A 85 -0.65 12.44 10.77
C GLU A 85 -0.14 13.25 11.96
#